data_AF-A0A3B8N8E2-F1
#
_entry.id   AF-A0A3B8N8E2-F1
#
_cell.length_a   1.000
_cell.length_b   1.000
_cell.length_c   1.000
_cell.angle_alpha   90.00
_cell.angle_beta   90.00
_cell.angle_gamma   90.00
#
_symmetry.space_group_name_H-M   'P 1'
#
loop_
_entity.id
_entity.type
_entity.pdbx_description
1 polymer ?
#
loop_
_entity_poly.entity_id
_entity_poly.type
_entity_poly.pdbx_seq_one_letter_code
_entity_poly.pdbx_strand_id
1 'polypeptide(L)'
;MKKPLVLGFVVITILSSHLSVFCTDFVEDMPFDENNGATAQRAKTAEELKLERIIEQTYELYMLEVIINGQELLVRIPFGMQGERFPEQRFILGGKGTPKELWPIIMQELNSDEFAEYIEMLLSPGEKLVFFDLPTRSIRFITDSVEMGKVELGDRMYPVEIKRTPGFNEIDVYNYLYTKGIGVDCSGFVFNILRSIGFSYGIDLVDSFSTDPINIGSWIFNDWNVQVIEDKIINLRPGDVIQFHSWTQPYNHSAVIRSIDLEKGEIVYYQTSDWIADPRERGPHASRILFDPLYPERRITDLRVIWDKRFGEAFVGEPYIYAESGDWYRYTVIRGGGRVVRLNVLANLILQAEPDF
;
A
#
# COMPACT_ATOMS: atom_id res chain seq x y z
N MET A 1 12.74 -50.87 -5.33
CA MET A 1 11.51 -50.21 -4.83
C MET A 1 11.54 -48.77 -5.27
N LYS A 2 10.68 -48.38 -6.22
CA LYS A 2 10.53 -46.99 -6.67
C LYS A 2 9.74 -46.24 -5.60
N LYS A 3 10.32 -45.18 -5.03
CA LYS A 3 9.58 -44.22 -4.19
C LYS A 3 8.54 -43.52 -5.07
N PRO A 4 7.29 -43.31 -4.59
CA PRO A 4 6.33 -42.52 -5.33
C PRO A 4 6.80 -41.07 -5.33
N LEU A 5 6.78 -40.45 -6.51
CA LEU A 5 6.85 -39.01 -6.69
C LEU A 5 5.55 -38.44 -6.08
N VAL A 6 5.64 -37.76 -4.94
CA VAL A 6 4.53 -36.97 -4.43
C VAL A 6 4.57 -35.67 -5.22
N LEU A 7 3.77 -35.57 -6.29
CA LEU A 7 3.43 -34.26 -6.84
C LEU A 7 2.60 -33.56 -5.75
N GLY A 8 3.21 -32.62 -5.05
CA GLY A 8 2.51 -31.72 -4.14
C GLY A 8 1.62 -30.81 -4.97
N PHE A 9 0.35 -31.18 -5.16
CA PHE A 9 -0.64 -30.24 -5.67
C PHE A 9 -0.78 -29.11 -4.64
N VAL A 10 -0.39 -27.89 -5.02
CA VAL A 10 -0.79 -26.68 -4.28
C VAL A 10 -2.30 -26.55 -4.46
N VAL A 11 -3.07 -26.98 -3.45
CA VAL A 11 -4.52 -26.81 -3.46
C VAL A 11 -4.83 -25.39 -2.97
N ILE A 12 -5.03 -24.46 -3.91
CA ILE A 12 -5.48 -23.12 -3.57
C ILE A 12 -7.01 -23.12 -3.44
N THR A 13 -7.50 -23.00 -2.21
CA THR A 13 -8.92 -22.75 -1.93
C THR A 13 -9.10 -21.27 -1.61
N ILE A 14 -10.05 -20.62 -2.28
CA ILE A 14 -10.45 -19.24 -1.97
C ILE A 14 -11.42 -19.30 -0.79
N LEU A 15 -11.06 -18.67 0.33
CA LEU A 15 -11.99 -18.46 1.44
C LEU A 15 -12.77 -17.17 1.16
N SER A 16 -14.10 -17.28 1.01
CA SER A 16 -14.96 -16.09 1.07
C SER A 16 -15.36 -15.85 2.51
N SER A 17 -14.54 -15.10 3.24
CA SER A 17 -14.89 -14.58 4.55
C SER A 17 -14.60 -13.09 4.60
N HIS A 18 -15.65 -12.28 4.54
CA HIS A 18 -15.60 -10.92 5.07
C HIS A 18 -15.48 -11.03 6.59
N LEU A 19 -14.25 -11.01 7.10
CA LEU A 19 -13.99 -10.75 8.51
C LEU A 19 -13.23 -9.43 8.63
N SER A 20 -13.91 -8.45 9.21
CA SER A 20 -13.31 -7.23 9.73
C SER A 20 -12.23 -7.63 10.73
N VAL A 21 -10.97 -7.40 10.39
CA VAL A 21 -9.87 -7.56 11.34
C VAL A 21 -9.96 -6.38 12.31
N PHE A 22 -10.58 -6.63 13.46
CA PHE A 22 -10.35 -5.83 14.67
C PHE A 22 -8.89 -6.02 15.06
N CYS A 23 -8.05 -5.05 14.70
CA CYS A 23 -6.72 -4.96 15.28
C CYS A 23 -6.88 -4.45 16.71
N THR A 24 -6.52 -5.29 17.66
CA THR A 24 -6.59 -5.02 19.10
C THR A 24 -5.66 -3.89 19.52
N ASP A 25 -6.23 -3.01 20.34
CA ASP A 25 -5.68 -1.95 21.16
C ASP A 25 -4.17 -2.00 21.43
N PHE A 26 -3.47 -0.98 20.94
CA PHE A 26 -2.29 -0.42 21.59
C PHE A 26 -2.35 1.10 21.45
N VAL A 27 -3.28 1.71 22.20
CA VAL A 27 -3.20 3.12 22.57
C VAL A 27 -2.59 3.13 23.97
N GLU A 28 -1.30 3.41 24.07
CA GLU A 28 -0.76 3.86 25.36
C GLU A 28 -1.47 5.17 25.69
N ASP A 29 -2.15 5.19 26.83
CA ASP A 29 -2.93 6.31 27.36
C ASP A 29 -2.17 7.64 27.23
N MET A 30 -2.51 8.42 26.22
CA MET A 30 -2.18 9.84 26.23
C MET A 30 -3.04 10.49 27.33
N PRO A 31 -2.45 11.30 28.23
CA PRO A 31 -3.22 11.97 29.26
C PRO A 31 -4.10 13.04 28.61
N PHE A 32 -5.37 12.71 28.36
CA PHE A 32 -6.40 13.66 27.96
C PHE A 32 -6.94 14.38 29.19
N ASP A 33 -6.87 15.70 29.18
CA ASP A 33 -7.45 16.58 30.20
C ASP A 33 -8.98 16.55 30.04
N GLU A 34 -9.70 16.02 31.04
CA GLU A 34 -11.17 15.87 31.02
C GLU A 34 -11.95 17.20 31.12
N ASN A 35 -11.30 18.35 30.93
CA ASN A 35 -11.93 19.65 31.07
C ASN A 35 -12.09 20.43 29.75
N ASN A 36 -13.37 20.65 29.41
CA ASN A 36 -13.96 21.82 28.75
C ASN A 36 -14.25 21.78 27.24
N GLY A 37 -15.52 22.08 26.94
CA GLY A 37 -15.93 22.93 25.83
C GLY A 37 -16.03 22.22 24.49
N ALA A 38 -17.12 21.48 24.28
CA ALA A 38 -17.48 20.93 22.98
C ALA A 38 -17.60 22.05 21.94
N THR A 39 -16.53 22.33 21.21
CA THR A 39 -16.59 22.92 19.89
C THR A 39 -17.49 22.01 19.05
N ALA A 40 -18.51 22.58 18.40
CA ALA A 40 -19.41 21.81 17.55
C ALA A 40 -18.58 21.11 16.47
N GLN A 41 -18.32 19.82 16.67
CA GLN A 41 -17.59 19.02 15.71
C GLN A 41 -18.50 18.72 14.52
N ARG A 42 -17.90 18.67 13.33
CA ARG A 42 -18.61 18.39 12.09
C ARG A 42 -19.11 16.95 12.12
N ALA A 43 -20.44 16.77 12.09
CA ALA A 43 -21.03 15.45 11.95
C ALA A 43 -20.75 14.88 10.56
N LYS A 44 -20.46 13.58 10.47
CA LYS A 44 -20.26 12.91 9.18
C LYS A 44 -21.58 12.91 8.40
N THR A 45 -21.52 13.28 7.13
CA THR A 45 -22.70 13.21 6.24
C THR A 45 -22.96 11.76 5.81
N ALA A 46 -24.17 11.49 5.31
CA ALA A 46 -24.48 10.19 4.72
C ALA A 46 -23.57 9.89 3.51
N GLU A 47 -23.18 10.94 2.78
CA GLU A 47 -22.31 10.81 1.62
C GLU A 47 -20.87 10.49 2.03
N GLU A 48 -20.34 11.09 3.09
CA GLU A 48 -19.04 10.67 3.63
C GLU A 48 -19.04 9.20 4.01
N LEU A 49 -20.02 8.74 4.79
CA LEU A 49 -20.12 7.34 5.18
C LEU A 49 -20.23 6.39 3.97
N LYS A 50 -20.86 6.83 2.88
CA LYS A 50 -20.88 6.09 1.61
C LYS A 50 -19.49 6.03 0.98
N LEU A 51 -18.75 7.13 0.94
CA LEU A 51 -17.39 7.18 0.42
C LEU A 51 -16.43 6.30 1.24
N GLU A 52 -16.49 6.36 2.58
CA GLU A 52 -15.63 5.53 3.45
C GLU A 52 -15.81 4.04 3.12
N ARG A 53 -17.06 3.59 2.93
CA ARG A 53 -17.37 2.20 2.57
C ARG A 53 -16.85 1.81 1.18
N ILE A 54 -17.01 2.68 0.18
CA ILE A 54 -16.52 2.39 -1.18
C ILE A 54 -15.00 2.26 -1.17
N ILE A 55 -14.31 3.19 -0.50
CA ILE A 55 -12.86 3.20 -0.39
C ILE A 55 -12.35 1.94 0.31
N GLU A 56 -13.00 1.54 1.42
CA GLU A 56 -12.69 0.31 2.16
C GLU A 56 -12.92 -0.94 1.31
N GLN A 57 -14.07 -1.08 0.67
CA GLN A 57 -14.38 -2.22 -0.19
C GLN A 57 -13.38 -2.34 -1.35
N THR A 58 -13.03 -1.22 -2.01
CA THR A 58 -12.04 -1.26 -3.09
C THR A 58 -10.65 -1.61 -2.59
N TYR A 59 -10.25 -1.11 -1.41
CA TYR A 59 -8.98 -1.46 -0.79
C TYR A 59 -8.89 -2.95 -0.46
N GLU A 60 -9.93 -3.54 0.15
CA GLU A 60 -9.96 -4.96 0.50
C GLU A 60 -9.74 -5.88 -0.70
N LEU A 61 -10.17 -5.48 -1.89
CA LEU A 61 -9.95 -6.26 -3.12
C LEU A 61 -8.46 -6.44 -3.46
N TYR A 62 -7.54 -5.64 -2.90
CA TYR A 62 -6.09 -5.80 -3.11
C TYR A 62 -5.45 -6.88 -2.23
N MET A 63 -6.25 -7.55 -1.40
CA MET A 63 -5.85 -8.68 -0.57
C MET A 63 -6.72 -9.90 -0.88
N LEU A 64 -6.15 -11.09 -0.74
CA LEU A 64 -6.87 -12.35 -0.89
C LEU A 64 -6.38 -13.38 0.12
N GLU A 65 -7.31 -13.99 0.83
CA GLU A 65 -7.05 -15.16 1.66
C GLU A 65 -6.90 -16.40 0.77
N VAL A 66 -5.76 -17.08 0.89
CA VAL A 66 -5.43 -18.28 0.12
C VAL A 66 -4.85 -19.35 1.03
N ILE A 67 -5.02 -20.61 0.62
CA ILE A 67 -4.33 -21.74 1.25
C ILE A 67 -3.17 -22.16 0.35
N ILE A 68 -1.95 -22.09 0.85
CA ILE A 68 -0.74 -22.53 0.15
C ILE A 68 -0.07 -23.58 1.02
N ASN A 69 0.17 -24.77 0.48
CA ASN A 69 0.79 -25.89 1.20
C ASN A 69 0.15 -26.16 2.60
N GLY A 70 -1.18 -26.03 2.69
CA GLY A 70 -1.94 -26.24 3.93
C GLY A 70 -1.90 -25.08 4.94
N GLN A 71 -1.24 -23.98 4.63
CA GLN A 71 -1.20 -22.76 5.46
C GLN A 71 -2.15 -21.70 4.89
N GLU A 72 -3.01 -21.15 5.74
CA GLU A 72 -3.83 -19.97 5.43
C GLU A 72 -2.95 -18.72 5.46
N LEU A 73 -2.98 -17.94 4.38
CA LEU A 73 -2.19 -16.75 4.19
C LEU A 73 -3.04 -15.62 3.64
N LEU A 74 -2.78 -14.40 4.11
CA LEU A 74 -3.32 -13.18 3.51
C LEU A 74 -2.33 -12.63 2.49
N VAL A 75 -2.56 -12.91 1.21
CA VAL A 75 -1.71 -12.44 0.12
C VAL A 75 -2.12 -11.03 -0.29
N ARG A 76 -1.13 -10.14 -0.41
CA ARG A 76 -1.29 -8.77 -0.90
C ARG A 76 -0.73 -8.65 -2.30
N ILE A 77 -1.37 -7.84 -3.15
CA ILE A 77 -0.78 -7.45 -4.43
C ILE A 77 0.50 -6.64 -4.15
N PRO A 78 1.66 -6.96 -4.74
CA PRO A 78 2.89 -6.25 -4.45
C PRO A 78 2.87 -4.77 -4.84
N PHE A 79 3.71 -3.96 -4.20
CA PHE A 79 3.95 -2.58 -4.63
C PHE A 79 4.75 -2.57 -5.93
N GLY A 80 4.21 -1.92 -6.97
CA GLY A 80 4.81 -1.82 -8.29
C GLY A 80 5.73 -0.61 -8.44
N MET A 81 6.95 -0.65 -7.91
CA MET A 81 7.90 0.47 -8.01
C MET A 81 8.49 0.64 -9.43
N GLN A 82 7.70 1.19 -10.35
CA GLN A 82 8.03 1.28 -11.77
C GLN A 82 9.17 2.29 -12.03
N GLY A 83 10.33 1.80 -12.48
CA GLY A 83 11.44 2.67 -12.91
C GLY A 83 12.25 3.34 -11.79
N GLU A 84 11.92 3.08 -10.52
CA GLU A 84 12.57 3.72 -9.38
C GLU A 84 13.49 2.77 -8.57
N ARG A 85 13.39 1.45 -8.77
CA ARG A 85 14.31 0.44 -8.19
C ARG A 85 15.37 0.02 -9.20
N PHE A 86 16.58 -0.26 -8.72
CA PHE A 86 17.63 -0.90 -9.50
C PHE A 86 17.79 -2.38 -9.09
N PRO A 87 17.95 -3.31 -10.05
CA PRO A 87 17.76 -3.10 -11.49
C PRO A 87 16.29 -2.77 -11.80
N GLU A 88 16.06 -2.05 -12.91
CA GLU A 88 14.70 -1.66 -13.29
C GLU A 88 13.81 -2.89 -13.49
N GLN A 89 12.63 -2.85 -12.89
CA GLN A 89 11.58 -3.83 -13.12
C GLN A 89 10.42 -3.23 -13.89
N ARG A 90 9.87 -4.02 -14.81
CA ARG A 90 8.64 -3.69 -15.54
C ARG A 90 7.49 -4.50 -15.01
N PHE A 91 6.49 -3.81 -14.48
CA PHE A 91 5.30 -4.43 -13.95
C PHE A 91 4.29 -4.74 -15.06
N ILE A 92 3.59 -5.86 -14.89
CA ILE A 92 2.45 -6.25 -15.71
C ILE A 92 1.40 -5.14 -15.62
N LEU A 93 0.77 -4.80 -16.75
CA LEU A 93 -0.17 -3.67 -16.85
C LEU A 93 0.45 -2.33 -16.40
N GLY A 94 1.78 -2.17 -16.49
CA GLY A 94 2.49 -0.96 -16.11
C GLY A 94 2.37 -0.58 -14.63
N GLY A 95 2.00 -1.53 -13.76
CA GLY A 95 1.72 -1.25 -12.35
C GLY A 95 0.38 -0.56 -12.12
N LYS A 96 -0.53 -0.54 -13.11
CA LYS A 96 -1.85 0.13 -13.04
C LYS A 96 -3.03 -0.83 -12.97
N GLY A 97 -2.75 -2.12 -13.02
CA GLY A 97 -3.77 -3.16 -13.03
C GLY A 97 -4.74 -3.05 -11.86
N THR A 98 -6.01 -3.29 -12.15
CA THR A 98 -7.04 -3.47 -11.12
C THR A 98 -6.92 -4.84 -10.47
N PRO A 99 -7.46 -5.05 -9.24
CA PRO A 99 -7.49 -6.38 -8.64
C PRO A 99 -8.16 -7.44 -9.53
N LYS A 100 -9.20 -7.05 -10.26
CA LYS A 100 -9.92 -7.94 -11.20
C LYS A 100 -9.02 -8.45 -12.33
N GLU A 101 -8.04 -7.66 -12.76
CA GLU A 101 -7.08 -8.04 -13.80
C GLU A 101 -5.87 -8.78 -13.24
N LEU A 102 -5.41 -8.38 -12.04
CA LEU A 102 -4.20 -8.91 -11.42
C LEU A 102 -4.43 -10.27 -10.76
N TRP A 103 -5.55 -10.49 -10.08
CA TRP A 103 -5.78 -11.77 -9.38
C TRP A 103 -5.75 -13.00 -10.29
N PRO A 104 -6.37 -13.00 -11.49
CA PRO A 104 -6.23 -14.14 -12.40
C PRO A 104 -4.77 -14.48 -12.73
N ILE A 105 -3.93 -13.46 -12.90
CA ILE A 105 -2.50 -13.60 -13.21
C ILE A 105 -1.75 -14.14 -11.98
N ILE A 106 -2.03 -13.58 -10.80
CA ILE A 106 -1.46 -14.04 -9.53
C ILE A 106 -1.80 -15.50 -9.30
N MET A 107 -3.07 -15.88 -9.47
CA MET A 107 -3.51 -17.26 -9.26
C MET A 107 -2.89 -18.22 -10.28
N GLN A 108 -2.61 -17.77 -11.50
CA GLN A 108 -1.86 -18.56 -12.47
C GLN A 108 -0.41 -18.78 -11.99
N GLU A 109 0.27 -17.75 -11.50
CA GLU A 109 1.63 -17.84 -10.98
C GLU A 109 1.71 -18.72 -9.73
N LEU A 110 0.78 -18.57 -8.78
CA LEU A 110 0.75 -19.37 -7.55
C LEU A 110 0.41 -20.86 -7.79
N ASN A 111 -0.16 -21.20 -8.95
CA ASN A 111 -0.40 -22.58 -9.37
C ASN A 111 0.70 -23.14 -10.29
N SER A 112 1.78 -22.38 -10.52
CA SER A 112 2.85 -22.80 -11.42
C SER A 112 3.81 -23.80 -10.76
N ASP A 113 4.44 -24.63 -11.58
CA ASP A 113 5.51 -25.53 -11.13
C ASP A 113 6.69 -24.75 -10.53
N GLU A 114 7.00 -23.56 -11.07
CA GLU A 114 8.05 -22.70 -10.54
C GLU A 114 7.75 -22.20 -9.12
N PHE A 115 6.50 -21.84 -8.83
CA PHE A 115 6.10 -21.47 -7.47
C PHE A 115 6.17 -22.67 -6.52
N ALA A 116 5.76 -23.85 -6.98
CA ALA A 116 5.90 -25.08 -6.20
C ALA A 116 7.37 -25.37 -5.85
N GLU A 117 8.28 -25.28 -6.82
CA GLU A 117 9.73 -25.41 -6.61
C GLU A 117 10.28 -24.35 -5.65
N TYR A 118 9.82 -23.10 -5.76
CA TYR A 118 10.18 -22.02 -4.84
C TYR A 118 9.79 -22.35 -3.40
N ILE A 119 8.55 -22.80 -3.16
CA ILE A 119 8.07 -23.20 -1.84
C ILE A 119 8.83 -24.41 -1.31
N GLU A 120 9.09 -25.43 -2.13
CA GLU A 120 9.91 -26.58 -1.74
C GLU A 120 11.32 -26.14 -1.29
N MET A 121 11.93 -25.21 -2.03
CA MET A 121 13.23 -24.65 -1.68
C MET A 121 13.19 -23.87 -0.37
N LEU A 122 12.13 -23.11 -0.08
CA LEU A 122 11.97 -22.41 1.21
C LEU A 122 11.77 -23.38 2.40
N LEU A 123 11.09 -24.51 2.17
CA LEU A 123 10.87 -25.54 3.17
C LEU A 123 12.09 -26.44 3.40
N SER A 124 13.06 -26.44 2.48
CA SER A 124 14.27 -27.24 2.64
C SER A 124 15.11 -26.82 3.87
N PRO A 125 15.78 -27.75 4.57
CA PRO A 125 16.65 -27.42 5.69
C PRO A 125 17.85 -26.54 5.30
N GLY A 126 18.30 -25.71 6.24
CA GLY A 126 19.52 -24.90 6.11
C GLY A 126 19.25 -23.43 5.82
N GLU A 127 20.23 -22.59 6.18
CA GLU A 127 20.21 -21.17 5.82
C GLU A 127 20.39 -21.03 4.31
N LYS A 128 19.64 -20.10 3.73
CA LYS A 128 19.68 -19.80 2.31
C LYS A 128 19.46 -18.31 2.09
N LEU A 129 20.21 -17.78 1.14
CA LEU A 129 19.99 -16.47 0.58
C LEU A 129 19.14 -16.60 -0.67
N VAL A 130 18.03 -15.87 -0.71
CA VAL A 130 17.12 -15.80 -1.85
C VAL A 130 17.44 -14.53 -2.62
N PHE A 131 17.78 -14.69 -3.89
CA PHE A 131 18.08 -13.60 -4.80
C PHE A 131 16.96 -13.45 -5.81
N PHE A 132 16.42 -12.24 -5.92
CA PHE A 132 15.35 -11.91 -6.85
C PHE A 132 15.91 -11.16 -8.05
N ASP A 133 16.04 -11.86 -9.18
CA ASP A 133 16.54 -11.29 -10.42
C ASP A 133 15.39 -10.62 -11.18
N LEU A 134 15.16 -9.34 -10.91
CA LEU A 134 14.03 -8.58 -11.48
C LEU A 134 14.05 -8.52 -13.03
N PRO A 135 15.21 -8.32 -13.72
CA PRO A 135 15.25 -8.26 -15.17
C PRO A 135 14.84 -9.57 -15.85
N THR A 136 15.26 -10.71 -15.29
CA THR A 136 14.92 -12.03 -15.83
C THR A 136 13.68 -12.65 -15.20
N ARG A 137 13.11 -12.02 -14.17
CA ARG A 137 11.96 -12.50 -13.37
C ARG A 137 12.19 -13.89 -12.77
N SER A 138 13.44 -14.15 -12.38
CA SER A 138 13.86 -15.45 -11.87
C SER A 138 14.33 -15.35 -10.42
N ILE A 139 14.30 -16.49 -9.73
CA ILE A 139 14.72 -16.61 -8.34
C ILE A 139 15.92 -17.55 -8.28
N ARG A 140 16.94 -17.16 -7.51
CA ARG A 140 18.12 -17.99 -7.27
C ARG A 140 18.35 -18.18 -5.78
N PHE A 141 18.69 -19.41 -5.40
CA PHE A 141 19.04 -19.76 -4.03
C PHE A 141 20.55 -19.93 -3.89
N ILE A 142 21.13 -19.34 -2.86
CA ILE A 142 22.54 -19.49 -2.50
C ILE A 142 22.62 -20.04 -1.08
N THR A 143 23.30 -21.15 -0.89
CA THR A 143 23.50 -21.80 0.42
C THR A 143 24.96 -21.71 0.89
N ASP A 144 25.82 -21.03 0.12
CA ASP A 144 27.23 -20.83 0.43
C ASP A 144 27.42 -19.75 1.51
N SER A 145 28.07 -20.10 2.62
CA SER A 145 28.26 -19.21 3.78
C SER A 145 29.13 -17.98 3.49
N VAL A 146 30.07 -18.05 2.54
CA VAL A 146 30.93 -16.91 2.19
C VAL A 146 30.14 -15.88 1.40
N GLU A 147 29.33 -16.33 0.45
CA GLU A 147 28.43 -15.45 -0.31
C GLU A 147 27.35 -14.83 0.58
N MET A 148 26.81 -15.57 1.54
CA MET A 148 25.89 -15.01 2.54
C MET A 148 26.54 -13.90 3.37
N GLY A 149 27.78 -14.12 3.84
CA GLY A 149 28.53 -13.11 4.61
C GLY A 149 28.79 -11.82 3.83
N LYS A 150 28.97 -11.87 2.50
CA LYS A 150 29.09 -10.65 1.67
C LYS A 150 27.80 -9.84 1.63
N VAL A 151 26.65 -10.52 1.60
CA VAL A 151 25.34 -9.83 1.60
C VAL A 151 25.08 -9.13 2.92
N GLU A 152 25.39 -9.79 4.04
CA GLU A 152 25.23 -9.18 5.37
C GLU A 152 26.10 -7.94 5.56
N LEU A 153 27.20 -7.83 4.80
CA LEU A 153 28.07 -6.66 4.78
C LEU A 153 27.60 -5.55 3.83
N GLY A 154 26.43 -5.69 3.19
CA GLY A 154 25.80 -4.65 2.37
C GLY A 154 26.34 -4.55 0.94
N ASP A 155 27.07 -5.55 0.44
CA ASP A 155 27.68 -5.52 -0.89
C ASP A 155 26.72 -5.96 -2.01
N ARG A 156 25.51 -5.38 -2.10
CA ARG A 156 24.56 -5.73 -3.19
C ARG A 156 23.69 -4.59 -3.72
N MET A 157 23.39 -4.74 -5.01
CA MET A 157 22.62 -3.82 -5.85
C MET A 157 21.24 -4.41 -6.25
N TYR A 158 20.85 -5.56 -5.70
CA TYR A 158 19.67 -6.32 -6.09
C TYR A 158 18.85 -6.74 -4.86
N PRO A 159 17.52 -6.87 -4.97
CA PRO A 159 16.69 -7.39 -3.90
C PRO A 159 17.08 -8.79 -3.47
N VAL A 160 17.25 -8.96 -2.16
CA VAL A 160 17.62 -10.23 -1.52
C VAL A 160 16.90 -10.41 -0.20
N GLU A 161 16.74 -11.68 0.19
CA GLU A 161 16.23 -12.08 1.49
C GLU A 161 17.11 -13.19 2.10
N ILE A 162 17.34 -13.13 3.41
CA ILE A 162 18.07 -14.16 4.14
C ILE A 162 17.04 -15.03 4.89
N LYS A 163 16.91 -16.29 4.49
CA LYS A 163 16.05 -17.28 5.15
C LYS A 163 16.89 -18.17 6.04
N ARG A 164 16.79 -17.95 7.35
CA ARG A 164 17.57 -18.71 8.36
C ARG A 164 16.91 -20.02 8.77
N THR A 165 15.59 -20.10 8.69
CA THR A 165 14.81 -21.26 9.12
C THR A 165 13.93 -21.78 7.99
N PRO A 166 13.67 -23.09 7.93
CA PRO A 166 12.65 -23.65 7.05
C PRO A 166 11.27 -23.05 7.34
N GLY A 167 10.51 -22.83 6.27
CA GLY A 167 9.18 -22.23 6.36
C GLY A 167 9.02 -21.08 5.39
N PHE A 168 7.77 -20.68 5.21
CA PHE A 168 7.40 -19.52 4.41
C PHE A 168 6.21 -18.81 5.06
N ASN A 169 6.01 -17.55 4.70
CA ASN A 169 4.90 -16.72 5.15
C ASN A 169 4.46 -15.77 4.01
N GLU A 170 3.59 -14.81 4.32
CA GLU A 170 3.06 -13.84 3.37
C GLU A 170 4.14 -13.06 2.63
N ILE A 171 5.28 -12.76 3.28
CA ILE A 171 6.39 -12.02 2.67
C ILE A 171 7.08 -12.81 1.57
N ASP A 172 7.17 -14.13 1.72
CA ASP A 172 7.78 -14.99 0.71
C ASP A 172 6.92 -15.02 -0.55
N VAL A 173 5.59 -15.09 -0.38
CA VAL A 173 4.65 -15.01 -1.49
C VAL A 173 4.69 -13.63 -2.14
N TYR A 174 4.74 -12.56 -1.34
CA TYR A 174 4.91 -11.19 -1.83
C TYR A 174 6.18 -11.06 -2.67
N ASN A 175 7.33 -11.53 -2.17
CA ASN A 175 8.62 -11.41 -2.85
C ASN A 175 8.67 -12.23 -4.15
N TYR A 176 8.05 -13.41 -4.15
CA TYR A 176 7.87 -14.20 -5.37
C TYR A 176 7.08 -13.43 -6.43
N LEU A 177 5.87 -12.95 -6.07
CA LEU A 177 5.00 -12.21 -7.00
C LEU A 177 5.66 -10.91 -7.47
N TYR A 178 6.33 -10.21 -6.56
CA TYR A 178 7.12 -9.02 -6.88
C TYR A 178 8.14 -9.35 -7.96
N THR A 179 8.89 -10.44 -7.84
CA THR A 179 9.90 -10.89 -8.83
C THR A 179 9.29 -11.17 -10.20
N LYS A 180 8.04 -11.63 -10.26
CA LYS A 180 7.28 -11.84 -11.52
C LYS A 180 6.85 -10.55 -12.20
N GLY A 181 7.13 -9.40 -11.60
CA GLY A 181 6.68 -8.10 -12.09
C GLY A 181 5.18 -7.94 -11.90
N ILE A 182 4.59 -8.60 -10.91
CA ILE A 182 3.21 -8.36 -10.52
C ILE A 182 3.21 -7.30 -9.43
N GLY A 183 2.41 -6.27 -9.61
CA GLY A 183 2.24 -5.23 -8.60
C GLY A 183 1.39 -4.07 -9.07
N VAL A 184 1.04 -3.21 -8.12
CA VAL A 184 0.34 -1.96 -8.34
C VAL A 184 1.14 -0.82 -7.72
N ASP A 185 1.33 0.26 -8.47
CA ASP A 185 2.02 1.45 -7.98
C ASP A 185 1.07 2.40 -7.25
N CYS A 186 1.64 3.43 -6.60
CA CYS A 186 0.87 4.33 -5.73
C CYS A 186 -0.25 5.06 -6.49
N SER A 187 0.06 5.57 -7.69
CA SER A 187 -0.90 6.32 -8.50
C SER A 187 -1.98 5.42 -9.11
N GLY A 188 -1.64 4.19 -9.52
CA GLY A 188 -2.59 3.20 -10.00
C GLY A 188 -3.53 2.74 -8.89
N PHE A 189 -3.00 2.49 -7.69
CA PHE A 189 -3.79 2.14 -6.51
C PHE A 189 -4.77 3.24 -6.12
N VAL A 190 -4.29 4.47 -5.93
CA VAL A 190 -5.15 5.62 -5.59
C VAL A 190 -6.17 5.88 -6.69
N PHE A 191 -5.78 5.84 -7.96
CA PHE A 191 -6.70 6.06 -9.06
C PHE A 191 -7.83 5.03 -9.08
N ASN A 192 -7.54 3.75 -8.87
CA ASN A 192 -8.57 2.71 -8.88
C ASN A 192 -9.58 2.85 -7.73
N ILE A 193 -9.14 3.35 -6.57
CA ILE A 193 -10.05 3.74 -5.48
C ILE A 193 -10.93 4.91 -5.92
N LEU A 194 -10.35 5.99 -6.44
CA LEU A 194 -11.12 7.16 -6.92
C LEU A 194 -12.06 6.79 -8.07
N ARG A 195 -11.67 5.88 -8.95
CA ARG A 195 -12.49 5.37 -10.05
C ARG A 195 -13.71 4.62 -9.51
N SER A 196 -13.56 3.85 -8.44
CA SER A 196 -14.67 3.17 -7.77
C SER A 196 -15.65 4.16 -7.15
N ILE A 197 -15.17 5.27 -6.60
CA ILE A 197 -16.02 6.40 -6.19
C ILE A 197 -16.77 6.96 -7.40
N GLY A 198 -16.06 7.23 -8.51
CA GLY A 198 -16.67 7.72 -9.75
C GLY A 198 -17.80 6.82 -10.27
N PHE A 199 -17.60 5.49 -10.27
CA PHE A 199 -18.62 4.53 -10.68
C PHE A 199 -19.87 4.61 -9.81
N SER A 200 -19.74 4.92 -8.52
CA SER A 200 -20.89 5.12 -7.62
C SER A 200 -21.75 6.34 -7.97
N TYR A 201 -21.24 7.25 -8.80
CA TYR A 201 -21.96 8.39 -9.37
C TYR A 201 -22.24 8.21 -10.88
N GLY A 202 -22.03 7.02 -11.42
CA GLY A 202 -22.35 6.70 -12.82
C GLY A 202 -21.33 7.23 -13.84
N ILE A 203 -20.11 7.56 -13.42
CA ILE A 203 -19.03 7.95 -14.34
C ILE A 203 -17.85 6.98 -14.28
N ASP A 204 -17.10 6.88 -15.37
CA ASP A 204 -15.77 6.29 -15.36
C ASP A 204 -14.72 7.42 -15.41
N LEU A 205 -13.77 7.40 -14.47
CA LEU A 205 -12.69 8.38 -14.47
C LEU A 205 -11.75 8.21 -15.67
N VAL A 206 -11.64 6.99 -16.23
CA VAL A 206 -10.83 6.75 -17.44
C VAL A 206 -11.36 7.58 -18.61
N ASP A 207 -12.68 7.56 -18.81
CA ASP A 207 -13.36 8.34 -19.84
C ASP A 207 -13.22 9.85 -19.58
N SER A 208 -13.32 10.25 -18.30
CA SER A 208 -13.21 11.64 -17.87
C SER A 208 -11.83 12.25 -18.18
N PHE A 209 -10.76 11.45 -18.13
CA PHE A 209 -9.40 11.91 -18.47
C PHE A 209 -8.98 11.58 -19.91
N SER A 210 -9.81 10.85 -20.67
CA SER A 210 -9.53 10.44 -22.05
C SER A 210 -8.13 9.82 -22.21
N THR A 211 -7.74 8.97 -21.25
CA THR A 211 -6.42 8.35 -21.20
C THR A 211 -6.54 6.84 -21.05
N ASP A 212 -5.53 6.10 -21.51
CA ASP A 212 -5.43 4.67 -21.22
C ASP A 212 -5.07 4.47 -19.73
N PRO A 213 -5.74 3.55 -19.01
CA PRO A 213 -5.39 3.20 -17.63
C PRO A 213 -3.90 2.97 -17.37
N ILE A 214 -3.16 2.39 -18.33
CA ILE A 214 -1.71 2.14 -18.18
C ILE A 214 -0.88 3.43 -18.11
N ASN A 215 -1.40 4.53 -18.65
CA ASN A 215 -0.73 5.84 -18.71
C ASN A 215 -1.08 6.74 -17.52
N ILE A 216 -1.86 6.23 -16.58
CA ILE A 216 -2.23 6.97 -15.37
C ILE A 216 -0.99 7.11 -14.49
N GLY A 217 -0.66 8.35 -14.13
CA GLY A 217 0.45 8.66 -13.24
C GLY A 217 0.10 9.85 -12.36
N SER A 218 1.08 10.34 -11.61
CA SER A 218 0.90 11.48 -10.69
C SER A 218 0.35 12.75 -11.38
N TRP A 219 0.49 12.87 -12.70
CA TRP A 219 -0.04 13.99 -13.49
C TRP A 219 -1.57 14.16 -13.37
N ILE A 220 -2.33 13.11 -13.04
CA ILE A 220 -3.78 13.22 -12.81
C ILE A 220 -4.09 14.16 -11.64
N PHE A 221 -3.13 14.35 -10.75
CA PHE A 221 -3.21 15.22 -9.58
C PHE A 221 -2.51 16.57 -9.79
N ASN A 222 -2.26 16.96 -11.05
CA ASN A 222 -1.80 18.30 -11.39
C ASN A 222 -2.88 19.35 -11.09
N ASP A 223 -2.45 20.59 -10.89
CA ASP A 223 -3.27 21.69 -10.37
C ASP A 223 -4.51 22.06 -11.22
N TRP A 224 -4.60 21.59 -12.48
CA TRP A 224 -5.77 21.81 -13.32
C TRP A 224 -6.89 20.79 -13.07
N ASN A 225 -6.56 19.61 -12.56
CA ASN A 225 -7.50 18.52 -12.32
C ASN A 225 -7.98 18.45 -10.88
N VAL A 226 -7.31 19.18 -9.97
CA VAL A 226 -7.55 19.08 -8.53
C VAL A 226 -7.76 20.45 -7.89
N GLN A 227 -8.46 20.43 -6.77
CA GLN A 227 -8.49 21.51 -5.79
C GLN A 227 -7.46 21.19 -4.70
N VAL A 228 -6.56 22.14 -4.41
CA VAL A 228 -5.67 22.02 -3.25
C VAL A 228 -6.47 22.30 -1.98
N ILE A 229 -6.47 21.34 -1.06
CA ILE A 229 -7.14 21.45 0.24
C ILE A 229 -6.13 21.98 1.25
N GLU A 230 -6.53 22.99 2.02
CA GLU A 230 -5.71 23.39 3.17
C GLU A 230 -5.66 22.22 4.16
N ASP A 231 -4.46 21.79 4.50
CA ASP A 231 -4.15 20.55 5.24
C ASP A 231 -4.56 20.57 6.73
N LYS A 232 -5.52 21.43 7.10
CA LYS A 232 -6.21 21.39 8.40
C LYS A 232 -7.12 20.18 8.47
N ILE A 233 -7.07 19.46 9.58
CA ILE A 233 -7.81 18.22 9.80
C ILE A 233 -9.32 18.39 9.55
N ILE A 234 -9.90 19.50 10.02
CA ILE A 234 -11.34 19.81 9.83
C ILE A 234 -11.76 19.97 8.36
N ASN A 235 -10.83 20.29 7.45
CA ASN A 235 -11.12 20.47 6.03
C ASN A 235 -11.06 19.15 5.23
N LEU A 236 -10.45 18.12 5.80
CA LEU A 236 -10.22 16.86 5.13
C LEU A 236 -11.52 16.05 5.02
N ARG A 237 -11.64 15.29 3.93
CA ARG A 237 -12.77 14.40 3.64
C ARG A 237 -12.30 13.05 3.11
N PRO A 238 -13.11 11.99 3.25
CA PRO A 238 -12.87 10.74 2.54
C PRO A 238 -12.72 10.98 1.03
N GLY A 239 -11.74 10.33 0.41
CA GLY A 239 -11.42 10.50 -1.01
C GLY A 239 -10.42 11.63 -1.32
N ASP A 240 -10.08 12.48 -0.34
CA ASP A 240 -8.95 13.39 -0.49
C ASP A 240 -7.63 12.61 -0.62
N VAL A 241 -6.72 13.13 -1.45
CA VAL A 241 -5.44 12.50 -1.77
C VAL A 241 -4.30 13.25 -1.09
N ILE A 242 -3.54 12.55 -0.26
CA ILE A 242 -2.28 13.03 0.31
C ILE A 242 -1.19 12.79 -0.73
N GLN A 243 -0.47 13.85 -1.11
CA GLN A 243 0.66 13.78 -2.03
C GLN A 243 1.97 14.07 -1.31
N PHE A 244 2.94 13.16 -1.45
CA PHE A 244 4.27 13.28 -0.86
C PHE A 244 5.29 13.66 -1.93
N HIS A 245 6.14 14.65 -1.64
CA HIS A 245 7.23 15.03 -2.54
C HIS A 245 8.34 14.00 -2.57
N SER A 246 9.01 13.83 -3.70
CA SER A 246 10.34 13.23 -3.70
C SER A 246 11.43 14.29 -3.82
N TRP A 247 12.66 13.82 -3.66
CA TRP A 247 13.87 14.60 -3.91
C TRP A 247 14.01 15.04 -5.37
N THR A 248 13.53 14.22 -6.31
CA THR A 248 13.80 14.40 -7.74
C THR A 248 12.62 15.03 -8.48
N GLN A 249 11.40 14.79 -8.03
CA GLN A 249 10.18 15.13 -8.75
C GLN A 249 9.10 15.70 -7.80
N PRO A 250 8.29 16.67 -8.27
CA PRO A 250 7.16 17.16 -7.48
C PRO A 250 6.10 16.06 -7.39
N TYR A 251 5.81 15.61 -6.16
CA TYR A 251 4.80 14.60 -5.81
C TYR A 251 4.96 13.21 -6.47
N ASN A 252 5.79 12.33 -5.89
CA ASN A 252 6.01 10.96 -6.42
C ASN A 252 5.19 9.88 -5.75
N HIS A 253 4.58 10.18 -4.61
CA HIS A 253 3.78 9.21 -3.90
C HIS A 253 2.44 9.79 -3.51
N SER A 254 1.45 8.91 -3.45
CA SER A 254 0.08 9.30 -3.15
C SER A 254 -0.61 8.27 -2.28
N ALA A 255 -1.49 8.78 -1.43
CA ALA A 255 -2.34 8.00 -0.55
C ALA A 255 -3.74 8.62 -0.54
N VAL A 256 -4.77 7.82 -0.27
CA VAL A 256 -6.16 8.28 -0.21
C VAL A 256 -6.69 8.21 1.21
N ILE A 257 -7.30 9.30 1.68
CA ILE A 257 -7.95 9.34 2.98
C ILE A 257 -9.21 8.49 2.91
N ARG A 258 -9.30 7.48 3.78
CA ARG A 258 -10.48 6.61 3.90
C ARG A 258 -11.49 7.19 4.87
N SER A 259 -11.07 7.68 6.03
CA SER A 259 -11.98 8.23 7.04
C SER A 259 -11.32 9.27 7.92
N ILE A 260 -12.13 10.19 8.45
CA ILE A 260 -11.73 11.17 9.46
C ILE A 260 -12.71 11.08 10.63
N ASP A 261 -12.25 10.68 11.80
CA ASP A 261 -13.00 10.64 13.04
C ASP A 261 -12.54 11.79 13.95
N LEU A 262 -13.31 12.88 13.93
CA LEU A 262 -13.02 14.08 14.74
C LEU A 262 -13.26 13.87 16.23
N GLU A 263 -14.10 12.91 16.60
CA GLU A 263 -14.40 12.60 18.00
C GLU A 263 -13.27 11.79 18.62
N LYS A 264 -12.76 10.80 17.88
CA LYS A 264 -11.64 9.95 18.32
C LYS A 264 -10.27 10.56 18.06
N GLY A 265 -10.15 11.54 17.19
CA GLY A 265 -8.87 12.13 16.85
C GLY A 265 -8.06 11.26 15.90
N GLU A 266 -8.70 10.64 14.91
CA GLU A 266 -8.07 9.68 13.99
C GLU A 266 -8.39 9.98 12.52
N ILE A 267 -7.38 9.99 11.66
CA ILE A 267 -7.53 9.87 10.21
C ILE A 267 -6.97 8.52 9.79
N VAL A 268 -7.74 7.75 9.03
CA VAL A 268 -7.26 6.52 8.38
C VAL A 268 -7.08 6.81 6.91
N TYR A 269 -5.91 6.46 6.36
CA TYR A 269 -5.61 6.58 4.95
C TYR A 269 -4.97 5.30 4.40
N TYR A 270 -5.19 5.04 3.12
CA TYR A 270 -4.67 3.88 2.42
C TYR A 270 -3.61 4.29 1.41
N GLN A 271 -2.55 3.50 1.36
CA GLN A 271 -1.45 3.65 0.41
C GLN A 271 -0.91 2.29 0.01
N THR A 272 -0.07 2.26 -1.02
CA THR A 272 0.70 1.07 -1.38
C THR A 272 2.18 1.42 -1.42
N SER A 273 3.01 0.70 -0.67
CA SER A 273 4.47 0.90 -0.61
C SER A 273 5.13 -0.36 -0.07
N ASP A 274 6.42 -0.54 -0.34
CA ASP A 274 7.25 -1.59 0.26
C ASP A 274 8.26 -1.08 1.29
N TRP A 275 8.45 0.24 1.41
CA TRP A 275 9.21 0.88 2.49
C TRP A 275 8.39 0.95 3.77
N ILE A 276 8.34 -0.17 4.48
CA ILE A 276 7.55 -0.31 5.70
C ILE A 276 8.33 -1.11 6.74
N ALA A 277 8.19 -0.71 8.00
CA ALA A 277 8.94 -1.32 9.10
C ALA A 277 8.55 -2.79 9.37
N ASP A 278 7.26 -3.15 9.24
CA ASP A 278 6.81 -4.55 9.26
C ASP A 278 6.66 -5.06 7.82
N PRO A 279 7.55 -5.96 7.35
CA PRO A 279 7.48 -6.48 5.98
C PRO A 279 6.14 -7.13 5.62
N ARG A 280 5.38 -7.65 6.59
CA ARG A 280 4.07 -8.28 6.34
C ARG A 280 3.00 -7.29 5.87
N GLU A 281 3.24 -6.00 6.06
CA GLU A 281 2.37 -4.92 5.60
C GLU A 281 2.79 -4.33 4.24
N ARG A 282 3.81 -4.88 3.57
CA ARG A 282 4.21 -4.41 2.22
C ARG A 282 3.08 -4.52 1.21
N GLY A 283 3.09 -3.62 0.23
CA GLY A 283 2.02 -3.44 -0.74
C GLY A 283 0.94 -2.52 -0.18
N PRO A 284 -0.34 -2.72 -0.58
CA PRO A 284 -1.47 -2.00 -0.05
C PRO A 284 -1.63 -2.19 1.46
N HIS A 285 -1.71 -1.08 2.19
CA HIS A 285 -1.89 -1.09 3.64
C HIS A 285 -2.61 0.16 4.16
N ALA A 286 -3.13 0.04 5.38
CA ALA A 286 -3.71 1.13 6.14
C ALA A 286 -2.68 1.82 7.04
N SER A 287 -2.81 3.13 7.15
CA SER A 287 -2.00 4.00 8.01
C SER A 287 -2.89 5.00 8.73
N ARG A 288 -2.41 5.53 9.85
CA ARG A 288 -3.16 6.43 10.71
C ARG A 288 -2.42 7.73 10.97
N ILE A 289 -3.21 8.77 11.13
CA ILE A 289 -2.79 10.06 11.68
C ILE A 289 -3.62 10.32 12.93
N LEU A 290 -2.96 10.41 14.08
CA LEU A 290 -3.60 10.67 15.36
C LEU A 290 -3.44 12.15 15.73
N PHE A 291 -4.52 12.75 16.23
CA PHE A 291 -4.55 14.14 16.63
C PHE A 291 -5.44 14.34 17.85
N ASP A 292 -5.31 15.50 18.49
CA ASP A 292 -6.14 15.88 19.63
C ASP A 292 -7.52 16.35 19.15
N PRO A 293 -8.63 15.65 19.51
CA PRO A 293 -10.00 16.01 19.13
C PRO A 293 -10.42 17.43 19.49
N LEU A 294 -9.78 18.05 20.49
CA LEU A 294 -10.06 19.41 20.93
C LEU A 294 -9.51 20.47 19.97
N TYR A 295 -8.61 20.09 19.05
CA TYR A 295 -7.95 21.00 18.12
C TYR A 295 -8.03 20.52 16.65
N PRO A 296 -9.24 20.31 16.09
CA PRO A 296 -9.41 19.83 14.72
C PRO A 296 -8.99 20.86 13.65
N GLU A 297 -8.75 22.11 14.04
CA GLU A 297 -8.19 23.16 13.18
C GLU A 297 -6.68 23.01 12.96
N ARG A 298 -6.00 22.11 13.68
CA ARG A 298 -4.58 21.80 13.45
C ARG A 298 -4.37 21.24 12.05
N ARG A 299 -3.17 21.48 11.53
CA ARG A 299 -2.71 20.92 10.27
C ARG A 299 -2.07 19.56 10.49
N ILE A 300 -2.14 18.68 9.50
CA ILE A 300 -1.44 17.37 9.55
C ILE A 300 0.09 17.51 9.49
N THR A 301 0.60 18.72 9.21
CA THR A 301 2.02 19.11 9.37
C THR A 301 2.41 19.46 10.82
N ASP A 302 1.47 19.65 11.74
CA ASP A 302 1.77 19.99 13.14
C ASP A 302 2.51 18.82 13.83
N LEU A 303 3.57 19.12 14.57
CA LEU A 303 4.38 18.09 15.23
C LEU A 303 3.65 17.34 16.35
N ARG A 304 2.52 17.87 16.83
CA ARG A 304 1.64 17.21 17.79
C ARG A 304 0.69 16.20 17.13
N VAL A 305 0.66 16.19 15.79
CA VAL A 305 -0.07 15.19 15.02
C VAL A 305 0.87 14.02 14.74
N ILE A 306 0.47 12.84 15.18
CA ILE A 306 1.31 11.62 15.15
C ILE A 306 0.96 10.83 13.90
N TRP A 307 1.97 10.48 13.12
CA TRP A 307 1.82 9.58 11.97
C TRP A 307 2.32 8.20 12.40
N ASP A 308 1.45 7.19 12.39
CA ASP A 308 1.81 5.88 12.96
C ASP A 308 2.79 5.08 12.07
N LYS A 309 2.79 5.38 10.77
CA LYS A 309 3.42 4.52 9.78
C LYS A 309 4.92 4.79 9.66
N ARG A 310 5.71 3.87 10.22
CA ARG A 310 7.16 3.85 10.14
C ARG A 310 7.68 3.18 8.88
N PHE A 311 8.78 3.70 8.36
CA PHE A 311 9.49 3.12 7.23
C PHE A 311 10.61 2.19 7.68
N GLY A 312 10.93 1.27 6.78
CA GLY A 312 12.01 0.32 6.90
C GLY A 312 12.52 -0.02 5.50
N GLU A 313 13.56 -0.84 5.46
CA GLU A 313 14.14 -1.30 4.21
C GLU A 313 13.12 -2.16 3.44
N ALA A 314 12.92 -1.87 2.15
CA ALA A 314 12.06 -2.69 1.29
C ALA A 314 12.74 -4.02 0.92
N PHE A 315 14.06 -4.04 0.83
CA PHE A 315 14.86 -5.27 0.80
C PHE A 315 16.14 -5.04 1.60
N VAL A 316 16.78 -6.11 2.07
CA VAL A 316 17.96 -6.01 2.91
C VAL A 316 19.02 -5.14 2.25
N GLY A 317 19.43 -4.06 2.92
CA GLY A 317 20.44 -3.12 2.46
C GLY A 317 19.94 -1.99 1.55
N GLU A 318 18.63 -1.92 1.23
CA GLU A 318 18.07 -0.78 0.51
C GLU A 318 17.95 0.46 1.42
N PRO A 319 18.48 1.63 1.00
CA PRO A 319 18.39 2.84 1.79
C PRO A 319 16.95 3.39 1.83
N TYR A 320 16.55 3.95 2.96
CA TYR A 320 15.36 4.78 3.11
C TYR A 320 15.71 6.04 3.92
N ILE A 321 15.05 7.15 3.60
CA ILE A 321 15.49 8.49 4.05
C ILE A 321 14.64 9.04 5.20
N TYR A 322 13.38 8.61 5.30
CA TYR A 322 12.44 9.11 6.30
C TYR A 322 12.17 8.04 7.36
N ALA A 323 11.99 8.44 8.61
CA ALA A 323 11.65 7.48 9.66
C ALA A 323 10.17 7.07 9.59
N GLU A 324 9.29 7.99 9.20
CA GLU A 324 7.84 7.78 9.11
C GLU A 324 7.19 8.59 7.97
N SER A 325 5.93 8.28 7.68
CA SER A 325 5.13 9.00 6.67
C SER A 325 4.97 10.48 6.99
N GLY A 326 4.88 10.85 8.27
CA GLY A 326 4.80 12.24 8.70
C GLY A 326 6.06 13.03 8.37
N ASP A 327 7.24 12.42 8.56
CA ASP A 327 8.51 13.03 8.17
C ASP A 327 8.55 13.25 6.67
N TRP A 328 8.16 12.24 5.88
CA TRP A 328 8.09 12.39 4.44
C TRP A 328 7.13 13.51 4.00
N TYR A 329 5.96 13.60 4.63
CA TYR A 329 4.99 14.65 4.32
C TYR A 329 5.50 16.04 4.73
N ARG A 330 6.13 16.18 5.89
CA ARG A 330 6.66 17.47 6.38
C ARG A 330 7.92 17.91 5.64
N TYR A 331 8.71 16.96 5.15
CA TYR A 331 10.02 17.23 4.57
C TYR A 331 9.91 17.85 3.16
N THR A 332 10.44 19.06 2.95
CA THR A 332 11.63 19.32 2.10
C THR A 332 12.24 20.70 2.38
N VAL A 333 13.58 20.81 2.31
CA VAL A 333 14.34 22.07 2.45
C VAL A 333 14.29 22.94 1.16
N ILE A 334 13.79 22.40 0.04
CA ILE A 334 13.95 22.99 -1.31
C ILE A 334 12.60 23.19 -2.05
N ARG A 335 11.61 22.32 -1.87
CA ARG A 335 10.38 22.27 -2.69
C ARG A 335 9.06 22.43 -1.91
N GLY A 336 9.14 22.64 -0.59
CA GLY A 336 7.98 22.61 0.31
C GLY A 336 7.61 21.18 0.75
N GLY A 337 6.78 21.06 1.78
CA GLY A 337 6.22 19.77 2.22
C GLY A 337 5.14 19.25 1.26
N GLY A 338 4.59 18.08 1.58
CA GLY A 338 3.45 17.47 0.90
C GLY A 338 2.20 18.35 0.91
N ARG A 339 1.18 17.92 0.18
CA ARG A 339 -0.11 18.59 0.12
C ARG A 339 -1.26 17.62 0.12
N VAL A 340 -2.45 18.12 0.38
CA VAL A 340 -3.70 17.39 0.18
C VAL A 340 -4.46 17.97 -1.00
N VAL A 341 -5.00 17.11 -1.86
CA VAL A 341 -5.76 17.52 -3.04
C VAL A 341 -7.05 16.73 -3.17
N ARG A 342 -8.06 17.33 -3.79
CA ARG A 342 -9.34 16.69 -4.13
C ARG A 342 -9.56 16.75 -5.64
N LEU A 343 -9.96 15.63 -6.24
CA LEU A 343 -10.19 15.57 -7.68
C LEU A 343 -11.44 16.37 -8.06
N ASN A 344 -11.31 17.38 -8.93
CA ASN A 344 -12.39 18.32 -9.28
C ASN A 344 -13.64 17.60 -9.81
N VAL A 345 -13.45 16.59 -10.66
CA VAL A 345 -14.55 15.81 -11.25
C VAL A 345 -15.37 15.13 -10.16
N LEU A 346 -14.73 14.52 -9.16
CA LEU A 346 -15.44 13.88 -8.04
C LEU A 346 -16.02 14.91 -7.07
N ALA A 347 -15.27 15.97 -6.75
CA ALA A 347 -15.75 17.04 -5.86
C ALA A 347 -17.08 17.60 -6.34
N ASN A 348 -17.21 17.88 -7.64
CA ASN A 348 -18.44 18.41 -8.22
C ASN A 348 -19.62 17.44 -8.10
N LEU A 349 -19.38 16.14 -8.30
CA LEU A 349 -20.43 15.11 -8.18
C LEU A 349 -20.87 14.91 -6.73
N ILE A 350 -19.92 14.92 -5.81
CA ILE A 350 -20.19 14.79 -4.38
C ILE A 350 -20.97 16.02 -3.89
N LEU A 351 -20.56 17.24 -4.24
CA LEU A 351 -21.27 18.48 -3.86
C LEU A 351 -22.69 18.55 -4.44
N GLN A 352 -22.95 17.94 -5.60
CA GLN A 352 -24.30 17.83 -6.14
C GLN A 352 -25.17 16.85 -5.35
N ALA A 353 -24.58 15.78 -4.82
CA ALA A 353 -25.27 14.79 -3.99
C ALA A 353 -25.47 15.26 -2.54
N GLU A 354 -24.48 15.98 -1.99
CA GLU A 354 -24.43 16.49 -0.62
C GLU A 354 -23.81 17.89 -0.62
N PRO A 355 -24.61 18.96 -0.63
CA PRO A 355 -24.12 20.35 -0.66
C PRO A 355 -23.28 20.74 0.56
N ASP A 356 -23.45 20.04 1.68
CA ASP A 356 -22.73 20.30 2.93
C ASP A 356 -21.38 19.55 3.03
N PHE A 357 -20.93 18.91 1.94
CA PHE A 357 -19.69 18.13 1.87
C PHE A 357 -18.41 18.99 1.99
#